data_AF-A0A832W434-F1
#
_entry.id   AF-A0A832W434-F1
#
_cell.length_a   1.000
_cell.length_b   1.000
_cell.length_c   1.000
_cell.angle_alpha   90.00
_cell.angle_beta   90.00
_cell.angle_gamma   90.00
#
_symmetry.space_group_name_H-M   'P 1'
#
loop_
_entity.id
_entity.type
_entity.pdbx_description
1 polymer ?
#
loop_
_entity_poly.entity_id
_entity_poly.type
_entity_poly.pdbx_seq_one_letter_code
_entity_poly.pdbx_strand_id
1 'polypeptide(L)'
;MNPSNTTFSCNAFGPTGSGGESLIPSLIARCAQLAMLLEVSASPKPGNVDREHNYPDTCFEHFVASSVAVYPVLELAARSTEKIGSLLRNAVYESSAWQRGGNTHFGAFLLLIPLAMAAGEFSRDQQEQRQQKEQTCCEKVGFRLEAGDFEGLVSRAYAFVRATDCEDAVEFYRAFGHVGVRVNSVDEFDLKDPESTADLRSQDITLYALMEIARDYDLIANEWTTGFVRCLEGAKSILEFMQARNCEAEALTGGSVPTCSGTGINEAVVYTFLKLLSKHRDTFIQTKFDIETADYVSFRAGEILSGWETSGKTAQDFASILPQIQEFDSELLVKKINPGSTADIIIAGLFIALLGGLRF
;
A
#
# COMPACT_ATOMS: atom_id res chain seq x y z
N MET A 1 2.92 -40.54 -30.77
CA MET A 1 3.72 -39.30 -30.71
C MET A 1 2.87 -38.24 -30.04
N ASN A 2 3.29 -37.88 -28.82
CA ASN A 2 2.85 -36.86 -27.86
C ASN A 2 1.36 -36.52 -27.65
N PRO A 3 0.81 -36.96 -26.50
CA PRO A 3 -0.12 -36.19 -25.68
C PRO A 3 0.61 -35.66 -24.42
N SER A 4 0.70 -34.35 -24.26
CA SER A 4 1.13 -33.75 -22.98
C SER A 4 0.24 -32.55 -22.65
N ASN A 5 -1.02 -32.86 -22.29
CA ASN A 5 -1.81 -31.98 -21.44
C ASN A 5 -1.38 -32.24 -20.00
N THR A 6 -0.54 -31.37 -19.45
CA THR A 6 -0.28 -31.31 -18.01
C THR A 6 -1.52 -30.77 -17.32
N THR A 7 -2.34 -31.69 -16.81
CA THR A 7 -3.28 -31.45 -15.74
C THR A 7 -2.57 -30.79 -14.56
N PHE A 8 -2.95 -29.55 -14.22
CA PHE A 8 -2.69 -28.96 -12.92
C PHE A 8 -3.42 -29.81 -11.87
N SER A 9 -2.69 -30.76 -11.28
CA SER A 9 -3.14 -31.47 -10.08
C SER A 9 -3.00 -30.50 -8.91
N CYS A 10 -4.13 -29.90 -8.53
CA CYS A 10 -4.29 -29.18 -7.29
C CYS A 10 -4.15 -30.21 -6.16
N ASN A 11 -2.96 -30.31 -5.57
CA ASN A 11 -2.80 -31.07 -4.33
C ASN A 11 -3.63 -30.36 -3.25
N ALA A 12 -4.76 -30.97 -2.94
CA ALA A 12 -5.60 -30.61 -1.82
C ALA A 12 -4.76 -30.64 -0.54
N PHE A 13 -4.59 -29.48 0.10
CA PHE A 13 -4.15 -29.40 1.49
C PHE A 13 -5.24 -30.00 2.38
N GLY A 14 -5.15 -31.31 2.61
CA GLY A 14 -5.81 -31.96 3.75
C GLY A 14 -5.06 -31.61 5.05
N PRO A 15 -5.73 -31.63 6.21
CA PRO A 15 -5.12 -31.23 7.46
C PRO A 15 -4.23 -32.37 7.97
N THR A 16 -2.93 -32.26 7.74
CA THR A 16 -1.92 -33.11 8.38
C THR A 16 -0.98 -32.23 9.18
N GLY A 17 -1.10 -32.27 10.51
CA GLY A 17 -0.12 -31.68 11.41
C GLY A 17 -0.75 -31.00 12.62
N SER A 18 -0.62 -31.65 13.78
CA SER A 18 -0.88 -31.09 15.09
C SER A 18 0.02 -29.88 15.37
N GLY A 19 -0.50 -28.69 15.15
CA GLY A 19 0.11 -27.41 15.46
C GLY A 19 -0.79 -26.35 14.84
N GLY A 20 -1.75 -25.82 15.60
CA GLY A 20 -2.69 -24.84 15.05
C GLY A 20 -1.93 -23.61 14.60
N GLU A 21 -1.66 -23.50 13.30
CA GLU A 21 -1.03 -22.31 12.74
C GLU A 21 -1.86 -21.09 13.11
N SER A 22 -1.20 -20.07 13.66
CA SER A 22 -1.83 -18.78 13.89
C SER A 22 -2.44 -18.30 12.58
N LEU A 23 -3.75 -18.05 12.58
CA LEU A 23 -4.45 -17.50 11.41
C LEU A 23 -4.13 -16.01 11.19
N ILE A 24 -3.34 -15.40 12.07
CA ILE A 24 -3.10 -13.96 12.10
C ILE A 24 -2.17 -13.49 10.96
N PRO A 25 -1.03 -14.15 10.65
CA PRO A 25 -0.24 -13.78 9.49
C PRO A 25 -1.03 -13.84 8.18
N SER A 26 -1.88 -14.86 8.02
CA SER A 26 -2.80 -14.97 6.88
C SER A 26 -3.80 -13.81 6.86
N LEU A 27 -4.35 -13.41 8.02
CA LEU A 27 -5.22 -12.25 8.13
C LEU A 27 -4.50 -10.94 7.73
N ILE A 28 -3.28 -10.73 8.23
CA ILE A 28 -2.46 -9.56 7.91
C ILE A 28 -2.21 -9.50 6.39
N ALA A 29 -1.81 -10.62 5.78
CA ALA A 29 -1.59 -10.71 4.34
C ALA A 29 -2.86 -10.39 3.54
N ARG A 30 -4.03 -10.94 3.94
CA ARG A 30 -5.31 -10.63 3.29
C ARG A 30 -5.70 -9.16 3.41
N CYS A 31 -5.43 -8.51 4.54
CA CYS A 31 -5.63 -7.07 4.70
C CYS A 31 -4.76 -6.29 3.72
N ALA A 32 -3.48 -6.65 3.57
CA ALA A 32 -2.58 -5.99 2.63
C ALA A 32 -3.01 -6.21 1.17
N GLN A 33 -3.40 -7.42 0.79
CA GLN A 33 -3.95 -7.69 -0.55
C GLN A 33 -5.23 -6.90 -0.82
N LEU A 34 -6.16 -6.88 0.13
CA LEU A 34 -7.41 -6.15 0.00
C LEU A 34 -7.15 -4.65 -0.13
N ALA A 35 -6.16 -4.11 0.60
CA ALA A 35 -5.75 -2.72 0.45
C ALA A 35 -5.30 -2.39 -0.98
N MET A 36 -4.43 -3.23 -1.56
CA MET A 36 -3.97 -3.05 -2.95
C MET A 36 -5.14 -3.15 -3.94
N LEU A 37 -6.06 -4.10 -3.75
CA LEU A 37 -7.22 -4.27 -4.61
C LEU A 37 -8.22 -3.12 -4.51
N LEU A 38 -8.47 -2.60 -3.31
CA LEU A 38 -9.37 -1.47 -3.10
C LEU A 38 -8.81 -0.19 -3.73
N GLU A 39 -7.50 0.01 -3.65
CA GLU A 39 -6.84 1.19 -4.23
C GLU A 39 -6.95 1.19 -5.76
N VAL A 40 -6.53 0.12 -6.44
CA VAL A 40 -6.62 0.06 -7.91
C VAL A 40 -8.07 0.00 -8.39
N SER A 41 -8.98 -0.48 -7.55
CA SER A 41 -10.40 -0.44 -7.90
C SER A 41 -10.94 0.98 -7.84
N ALA A 42 -10.45 1.85 -6.95
CA ALA A 42 -11.07 3.15 -6.71
C ALA A 42 -11.04 4.07 -7.93
N SER A 43 -12.19 4.64 -8.28
CA SER A 43 -12.35 5.47 -9.48
C SER A 43 -13.42 6.55 -9.28
N PRO A 44 -13.26 7.76 -9.86
CA PRO A 44 -12.10 8.22 -10.62
C PRO A 44 -10.90 8.52 -9.72
N LYS A 45 -9.70 8.08 -10.10
CA LYS A 45 -8.45 8.38 -9.39
C LYS A 45 -7.49 9.14 -10.31
N PRO A 46 -7.43 10.48 -10.21
CA PRO A 46 -6.81 11.34 -11.21
C PRO A 46 -5.45 10.87 -11.73
N GLY A 47 -5.39 10.52 -13.01
CA GLY A 47 -4.19 10.18 -13.76
C GLY A 47 -3.64 8.77 -13.54
N ASN A 48 -4.19 7.99 -12.62
CA ASN A 48 -3.71 6.64 -12.31
C ASN A 48 -4.48 5.56 -13.10
N VAL A 49 -3.90 4.36 -13.14
CA VAL A 49 -4.68 3.17 -13.52
C VAL A 49 -5.74 2.93 -12.45
N ASP A 50 -6.97 2.70 -12.90
CA ASP A 50 -8.10 2.33 -12.06
C ASP A 50 -9.03 1.35 -12.79
N ARG A 51 -10.23 1.08 -12.24
CA ARG A 51 -11.19 0.15 -12.85
C ARG A 51 -11.73 0.59 -14.22
N GLU A 52 -11.66 1.88 -14.55
CA GLU A 52 -12.20 2.46 -15.80
C GLU A 52 -11.09 2.86 -16.79
N HIS A 53 -9.84 2.95 -16.33
CA HIS A 53 -8.73 3.50 -17.12
C HIS A 53 -7.47 2.62 -17.11
N ASN A 54 -6.95 2.38 -18.32
CA ASN A 54 -5.70 1.64 -18.57
C ASN A 54 -4.69 2.53 -19.30
N TYR A 55 -3.39 2.27 -19.08
CA TYR A 55 -2.32 2.71 -19.96
C TYR A 55 -2.01 1.63 -21.02
N PRO A 56 -1.40 1.97 -22.17
CA PRO A 56 -1.11 1.01 -23.23
C PRO A 56 -0.31 -0.21 -22.76
N ASP A 57 0.64 0.01 -21.85
CA ASP A 57 1.54 -1.02 -21.36
C ASP A 57 1.14 -1.54 -19.96
N THR A 58 0.20 -0.89 -19.28
CA THR A 58 -0.17 -1.21 -17.90
C THR A 58 -1.68 -1.06 -17.68
N CYS A 59 -2.38 -2.16 -17.44
CA CYS A 59 -3.82 -2.20 -17.23
C CYS A 59 -4.22 -2.63 -15.81
N PHE A 60 -5.48 -2.41 -15.46
CA PHE A 60 -6.11 -2.81 -14.21
C PHE A 60 -5.84 -4.27 -13.83
N GLU A 61 -5.94 -5.20 -14.79
CA GLU A 61 -5.72 -6.63 -14.55
C GLU A 61 -4.28 -6.95 -14.11
N HIS A 62 -3.29 -6.16 -14.54
CA HIS A 62 -1.92 -6.32 -14.06
C HIS A 62 -1.81 -5.99 -12.57
N PHE A 63 -2.49 -4.95 -12.10
CA PHE A 63 -2.56 -4.64 -10.67
C PHE A 63 -3.32 -5.72 -9.91
N VAL A 64 -4.48 -6.18 -10.40
CA VAL A 64 -5.23 -7.29 -9.76
C VAL A 64 -4.36 -8.55 -9.62
N ALA A 65 -3.69 -8.96 -10.71
CA ALA A 65 -2.82 -10.13 -10.69
C ALA A 65 -1.64 -9.95 -9.71
N SER A 66 -1.01 -8.76 -9.71
CA SER A 66 0.06 -8.40 -8.78
C SER A 66 -0.37 -8.49 -7.31
N SER A 67 -1.55 -7.97 -6.97
CA SER A 67 -2.11 -8.03 -5.61
C SER A 67 -2.38 -9.46 -5.15
N VAL A 68 -2.86 -10.33 -6.05
CA VAL A 68 -3.12 -11.73 -5.72
C VAL A 68 -1.82 -12.51 -5.55
N ALA A 69 -0.86 -12.32 -6.46
CA ALA A 69 0.39 -13.06 -6.51
C ALA A 69 1.26 -12.86 -5.27
N VAL A 70 1.29 -11.65 -4.70
CA VAL A 70 2.20 -11.31 -3.60
C VAL A 70 1.77 -11.86 -2.22
N TYR A 71 0.58 -12.50 -2.12
CA TYR A 71 0.07 -13.05 -0.86
C TYR A 71 1.10 -13.87 -0.05
N PRO A 72 1.81 -14.85 -0.63
CA PRO A 72 2.72 -15.71 0.15
C PRO A 72 3.86 -14.91 0.79
N VAL A 73 4.31 -13.84 0.11
CA VAL A 73 5.38 -12.97 0.60
C VAL A 73 4.89 -12.08 1.74
N LEU A 74 3.68 -11.54 1.64
CA LEU A 74 3.07 -10.75 2.73
C LEU A 74 2.78 -11.60 3.97
N GLU A 75 2.35 -12.85 3.77
CA GLU A 75 2.15 -13.80 4.87
C GLU A 75 3.49 -14.17 5.54
N LEU A 76 4.55 -14.37 4.75
CA LEU A 76 5.90 -14.59 5.27
C LEU A 76 6.42 -13.36 6.03
N ALA A 77 6.22 -12.15 5.52
CA ALA A 77 6.58 -10.91 6.20
C ALA A 77 5.93 -10.83 7.60
N ALA A 78 4.63 -11.14 7.71
CA ALA A 78 3.94 -11.15 9.00
C ALA A 78 4.43 -12.23 9.99
N ARG A 79 5.03 -13.32 9.50
CA ARG A 79 5.59 -14.39 10.35
C ARG A 79 7.03 -14.15 10.77
N SER A 80 7.80 -13.45 9.95
CA SER A 80 9.24 -13.53 9.99
C SER A 80 9.91 -12.34 10.66
N THR A 81 11.18 -12.53 10.96
CA THR A 81 12.18 -11.48 11.16
C THR A 81 13.19 -11.54 10.02
N GLU A 82 12.75 -11.96 8.82
CA GLU A 82 13.62 -12.01 7.63
C GLU A 82 14.04 -10.61 7.20
N LYS A 83 15.08 -10.55 6.38
CA LYS A 83 15.58 -9.32 5.76
C LYS A 83 14.54 -8.71 4.82
N ILE A 84 14.25 -7.42 5.01
CA ILE A 84 13.27 -6.69 4.19
C ILE A 84 13.64 -6.75 2.70
N GLY A 85 14.92 -6.62 2.35
CA GLY A 85 15.38 -6.67 0.96
C GLY A 85 15.05 -8.00 0.27
N SER A 86 15.20 -9.13 0.98
CA SER A 86 14.82 -10.45 0.46
C SER A 86 13.33 -10.55 0.20
N LEU A 87 12.50 -10.06 1.14
CA LEU A 87 11.05 -10.02 0.98
C LEU A 87 10.63 -9.10 -0.17
N LEU A 88 11.27 -7.95 -0.33
CA LEU A 88 11.03 -7.02 -1.45
C LEU A 88 11.32 -7.68 -2.80
N ARG A 89 12.49 -8.31 -2.92
CA ARG A 89 12.85 -9.06 -4.13
C ARG A 89 11.82 -10.13 -4.43
N ASN A 90 11.43 -10.93 -3.43
CA ASN A 90 10.45 -11.99 -3.63
C ASN A 90 9.10 -11.42 -4.06
N ALA A 91 8.61 -10.33 -3.44
CA ALA A 91 7.36 -9.68 -3.81
C ALA A 91 7.36 -9.19 -5.26
N VAL A 92 8.48 -8.60 -5.67
CA VAL A 92 8.71 -8.15 -7.04
C VAL A 92 8.69 -9.30 -8.05
N TYR A 93 9.39 -10.40 -7.75
CA TYR A 93 9.46 -11.56 -8.64
C TYR A 93 8.11 -12.28 -8.74
N GLU A 94 7.42 -12.47 -7.61
CA GLU A 94 6.07 -13.06 -7.60
C GLU A 94 5.08 -12.22 -8.40
N SER A 95 5.07 -10.90 -8.17
CA SER A 95 4.26 -9.98 -8.98
C SER A 95 4.57 -10.12 -10.47
N SER A 96 5.83 -10.04 -10.86
CA SER A 96 6.27 -10.06 -12.27
C SER A 96 6.06 -11.42 -12.95
N ALA A 97 5.98 -12.52 -12.20
CA ALA A 97 5.68 -13.83 -12.76
C ALA A 97 4.21 -13.96 -13.22
N TRP A 98 3.30 -13.16 -12.66
CA TRP A 98 1.86 -13.25 -12.93
C TRP A 98 1.32 -12.16 -13.87
N GLN A 99 2.09 -11.11 -14.14
CA GLN A 99 1.69 -10.00 -15.01
C GLN A 99 2.88 -9.45 -15.82
N ARG A 100 2.60 -8.67 -16.88
CA ARG A 100 3.63 -8.11 -17.77
C ARG A 100 3.52 -6.59 -17.95
N GLY A 101 2.77 -5.93 -17.08
CA GLY A 101 2.51 -4.49 -17.07
C GLY A 101 3.62 -3.61 -16.53
N GLY A 102 4.80 -4.16 -16.25
CA GLY A 102 5.91 -3.43 -15.64
C GLY A 102 5.67 -3.16 -14.15
N ASN A 103 5.93 -1.92 -13.71
CA ASN A 103 5.76 -1.54 -12.32
C ASN A 103 4.27 -1.32 -11.97
N THR A 104 3.73 -2.21 -11.14
CA THR A 104 2.39 -2.10 -10.56
C THR A 104 2.42 -1.56 -9.13
N HIS A 105 3.19 -2.20 -8.24
CA HIS A 105 3.10 -2.00 -6.79
C HIS A 105 4.45 -1.90 -6.09
N PHE A 106 5.53 -1.54 -6.79
CA PHE A 106 6.87 -1.53 -6.20
C PHE A 106 6.96 -0.63 -4.95
N GLY A 107 6.42 0.59 -5.01
CA GLY A 107 6.36 1.50 -3.86
C GLY A 107 5.48 0.96 -2.74
N ALA A 108 4.34 0.37 -3.07
CA ALA A 108 3.48 -0.29 -2.09
C ALA A 108 4.19 -1.45 -1.38
N PHE A 109 5.04 -2.24 -2.04
CA PHE A 109 5.81 -3.31 -1.37
C PHE A 109 6.80 -2.75 -0.35
N LEU A 110 7.47 -1.64 -0.67
CA LEU A 110 8.35 -0.91 0.26
C LEU A 110 7.62 -0.46 1.52
N LEU A 111 6.33 -0.14 1.44
CA LEU A 111 5.54 0.28 2.59
C LEU A 111 4.90 -0.92 3.33
N LEU A 112 4.29 -1.85 2.60
CA LEU A 112 3.49 -2.95 3.16
C LEU A 112 4.34 -3.99 3.88
N ILE A 113 5.54 -4.31 3.40
CA ILE A 113 6.40 -5.34 4.02
C ILE A 113 6.77 -4.97 5.46
N PRO A 114 7.40 -3.81 5.75
CA PRO A 114 7.74 -3.45 7.12
C PRO A 114 6.49 -3.26 8.00
N LEU A 115 5.37 -2.75 7.45
CA LEU A 115 4.10 -2.67 8.19
C LEU A 115 3.51 -4.05 8.52
N ALA A 116 3.63 -5.04 7.61
CA ALA A 116 3.17 -6.41 7.85
C ALA A 116 4.04 -7.13 8.90
N MET A 117 5.36 -6.93 8.85
CA MET A 117 6.29 -7.41 9.88
C MET A 117 5.93 -6.83 11.25
N ALA A 118 5.70 -5.51 11.31
CA ALA A 118 5.27 -4.81 12.51
C ALA A 118 3.93 -5.33 13.05
N ALA A 119 2.93 -5.55 12.20
CA ALA A 119 1.64 -6.10 12.60
C ALA A 119 1.78 -7.53 13.16
N GLY A 120 2.66 -8.33 12.54
CA GLY A 120 3.00 -9.67 12.99
C GLY A 120 3.65 -9.69 14.37
N GLU A 121 4.61 -8.78 14.60
CA GLU A 121 5.25 -8.60 15.90
C GLU A 121 4.27 -8.13 16.97
N PHE A 122 3.45 -7.12 16.64
CA PHE A 122 2.40 -6.60 17.52
C PHE A 122 1.43 -7.69 17.96
N SER A 123 1.05 -8.58 17.02
CA SER A 123 0.18 -9.72 17.33
C SER A 123 0.83 -10.71 18.28
N ARG A 124 2.14 -10.97 18.17
CA ARG A 124 2.84 -11.91 19.06
C ARG A 124 2.91 -11.36 20.49
N ASP A 125 3.23 -10.07 20.63
CA ASP A 125 3.25 -9.41 21.94
C ASP A 125 1.88 -9.43 22.63
N GLN A 126 0.79 -9.18 21.88
CA GLN A 126 -0.56 -9.30 22.43
C GLN A 126 -0.89 -10.73 22.87
N GLN A 127 -0.44 -11.74 22.11
CA GLN A 127 -0.64 -13.15 22.48
C GLN A 127 0.13 -13.52 23.75
N GLU A 128 1.38 -13.10 23.88
CA GLU A 128 2.20 -13.35 25.08
C GLU A 128 1.60 -12.69 26.33
N GLN A 129 1.14 -11.45 26.21
CA GLN A 129 0.46 -10.74 27.31
C GLN A 129 -0.86 -11.40 27.71
N ARG A 130 -1.63 -11.95 26.76
CA ARG A 130 -2.87 -12.69 27.04
C ARG A 130 -2.61 -14.03 27.70
N GLN A 131 -1.60 -14.79 27.24
CA GLN A 131 -1.20 -16.05 27.87
C GLN A 131 -0.76 -15.87 29.33
N GLN A 132 -0.21 -14.70 29.67
CA GLN A 132 0.14 -14.35 31.06
C GLN A 132 -1.07 -13.90 31.89
N LYS A 133 -2.17 -13.45 31.28
CA LYS A 133 -3.38 -12.93 31.95
C LYS A 133 -4.54 -13.94 32.03
N GLU A 134 -4.62 -14.92 31.12
CA GLU A 134 -5.75 -15.85 31.02
C GLU A 134 -5.36 -17.31 31.36
N GLN A 135 -5.55 -17.67 32.64
CA GLN A 135 -5.87 -19.05 33.08
C GLN A 135 -7.39 -19.32 32.96
N THR A 136 -8.21 -18.35 32.54
CA THR A 136 -9.67 -18.45 32.56
C THR A 136 -10.32 -17.77 31.36
N CYS A 137 -11.03 -18.60 30.59
CA CYS A 137 -11.94 -18.32 29.46
C CYS A 137 -11.32 -18.13 28.06
N CYS A 138 -11.67 -19.08 27.20
CA CYS A 138 -11.30 -19.17 25.79
C CYS A 138 -12.32 -18.44 24.91
N GLU A 139 -12.21 -17.12 24.82
CA GLU A 139 -12.83 -16.36 23.74
C GLU A 139 -11.80 -16.19 22.59
N LYS A 140 -12.15 -16.67 21.39
CA LYS A 140 -11.35 -16.44 20.18
C LYS A 140 -11.51 -14.98 19.76
N VAL A 141 -10.81 -14.07 20.43
CA VAL A 141 -10.75 -12.66 20.03
C VAL A 141 -9.85 -12.56 18.79
N GLY A 142 -10.43 -12.19 17.66
CA GLY A 142 -9.69 -11.94 16.42
C GLY A 142 -8.66 -10.80 16.58
N PHE A 143 -7.57 -10.86 15.82
CA PHE A 143 -6.58 -9.77 15.80
C PHE A 143 -7.20 -8.52 15.16
N ARG A 144 -7.19 -7.42 15.93
CA ARG A 144 -7.65 -6.10 15.54
C ARG A 144 -6.79 -5.07 16.28
N LEU A 145 -6.38 -4.03 15.56
CA LEU A 145 -5.73 -2.87 16.16
C LEU A 145 -6.78 -1.83 16.54
N GLU A 146 -6.66 -1.24 17.71
CA GLU A 146 -7.43 -0.05 18.08
C GLU A 146 -6.77 1.20 17.48
N ALA A 147 -7.52 2.31 17.37
CA ALA A 147 -6.97 3.55 16.80
C ALA A 147 -5.71 4.05 17.54
N GLY A 148 -5.62 3.79 18.85
CA GLY A 148 -4.44 4.10 19.68
C GLY A 148 -3.22 3.22 19.38
N ASP A 149 -3.40 2.07 18.73
CA ASP A 149 -2.31 1.14 18.41
C ASP A 149 -1.57 1.52 17.13
N PHE A 150 -2.15 2.39 16.28
CA PHE A 150 -1.57 2.71 14.96
C PHE A 150 -0.20 3.39 15.06
N GLU A 151 -0.02 4.29 16.03
CA GLU A 151 1.29 4.92 16.29
C GLU A 151 2.32 3.85 16.70
N GLY A 152 1.91 2.86 17.50
CA GLY A 152 2.75 1.73 17.90
C GLY A 152 3.11 0.83 16.71
N LEU A 153 2.18 0.61 15.78
CA LEU A 153 2.41 -0.15 14.55
C LEU A 153 3.47 0.52 13.68
N VAL A 154 3.31 1.81 13.36
CA VAL A 154 4.26 2.53 12.49
C VAL A 154 5.62 2.72 13.15
N SER A 155 5.66 2.88 14.48
CA SER A 155 6.91 2.92 15.25
C SER A 155 7.71 1.61 15.13
N ARG A 156 7.04 0.45 15.17
CA ARG A 156 7.68 -0.85 14.94
C ARG A 156 8.14 -1.02 13.49
N ALA A 157 7.31 -0.62 12.53
CA ALA A 157 7.70 -0.64 11.11
C ALA A 157 8.93 0.23 10.88
N TYR A 158 9.00 1.40 11.54
CA TYR A 158 10.15 2.29 11.50
C TYR A 158 11.41 1.64 12.11
N ALA A 159 11.25 0.89 13.21
CA ALA A 159 12.35 0.12 13.80
C ALA A 159 12.88 -0.95 12.83
N PHE A 160 12.00 -1.66 12.12
CA PHE A 160 12.39 -2.65 11.11
C PHE A 160 13.20 -2.03 9.97
N VAL A 161 12.73 -0.91 9.38
CA VAL A 161 13.46 -0.28 8.28
C VAL A 161 14.82 0.27 8.72
N ARG A 162 14.92 0.83 9.94
CA ARG A 162 16.19 1.31 10.50
C ARG A 162 17.19 0.21 10.82
N ALA A 163 16.72 -1.02 10.99
CA ALA A 163 17.54 -2.19 11.26
C ALA A 163 18.04 -2.90 9.98
N THR A 164 17.70 -2.38 8.79
CA THR A 164 18.20 -2.94 7.54
C THR A 164 19.73 -2.86 7.44
N ASP A 165 20.32 -3.79 6.70
CA ASP A 165 21.75 -3.85 6.46
C ASP A 165 22.11 -3.75 4.96
N CYS A 166 23.38 -3.93 4.63
CA CYS A 166 23.87 -3.81 3.27
C CYS A 166 23.36 -4.92 2.33
N GLU A 167 22.99 -6.10 2.84
CA GLU A 167 22.38 -7.12 1.99
C GLU A 167 20.91 -6.80 1.71
N ASP A 168 20.20 -6.11 2.61
CA ASP A 168 18.89 -5.55 2.28
C ASP A 168 19.00 -4.58 1.08
N ALA A 169 20.04 -3.74 1.06
CA ALA A 169 20.31 -2.83 -0.04
C ALA A 169 20.61 -3.59 -1.35
N VAL A 170 21.47 -4.62 -1.30
CA VAL A 170 21.78 -5.40 -2.49
C VAL A 170 20.54 -6.12 -3.04
N GLU A 171 19.69 -6.69 -2.18
CA GLU A 171 18.47 -7.35 -2.63
C GLU A 171 17.44 -6.34 -3.19
N PHE A 172 17.39 -5.13 -2.64
CA PHE A 172 16.64 -4.02 -3.23
C PHE A 172 17.12 -3.69 -4.65
N TYR A 173 18.44 -3.61 -4.90
CA TYR A 173 19.00 -3.37 -6.24
C TYR A 173 18.66 -4.50 -7.21
N ARG A 174 18.71 -5.76 -6.74
CA ARG A 174 18.32 -6.92 -7.54
C ARG A 174 16.84 -6.94 -7.89
N ALA A 175 15.99 -6.50 -6.96
CA ALA A 175 14.57 -6.31 -7.20
C ALA A 175 14.35 -5.19 -8.24
N PHE A 176 15.08 -4.09 -8.09
CA PHE A 176 15.02 -2.94 -8.98
C PHE A 176 15.44 -3.31 -10.41
N GLY A 177 16.56 -4.01 -10.61
CA GLY A 177 17.00 -4.45 -11.94
C GLY A 177 16.03 -5.39 -12.65
N HIS A 178 15.09 -6.02 -11.92
CA HIS A 178 14.07 -6.92 -12.48
C HIS A 178 12.83 -6.16 -12.97
N VAL A 179 12.48 -5.04 -12.36
CA VAL A 179 11.28 -4.25 -12.69
C VAL A 179 11.73 -2.96 -13.36
N GLY A 180 11.17 -2.60 -14.51
CA GLY A 180 11.46 -1.33 -15.19
C GLY A 180 10.96 -0.09 -14.44
N VAL A 181 11.28 0.05 -13.14
CA VAL A 181 10.96 1.21 -12.32
C VAL A 181 11.77 2.39 -12.81
N ARG A 182 11.13 3.56 -12.92
CA ARG A 182 11.79 4.79 -13.34
C ARG A 182 12.37 5.48 -12.11
N VAL A 183 13.68 5.72 -12.14
CA VAL A 183 14.40 6.52 -11.15
C VAL A 183 15.33 7.50 -11.85
N ASN A 184 15.54 8.63 -11.20
CA ASN A 184 16.59 9.57 -11.57
C ASN A 184 17.96 8.92 -11.41
N SER A 185 18.88 9.25 -12.32
CA SER A 185 20.28 8.87 -12.18
C SER A 185 20.92 9.76 -11.11
N VAL A 186 21.78 9.18 -10.28
CA VAL A 186 22.49 9.86 -9.19
C VAL A 186 23.97 9.51 -9.27
N ASP A 187 24.83 10.39 -8.76
CA ASP A 187 26.29 10.24 -8.90
C ASP A 187 26.85 9.09 -8.05
N GLU A 188 26.22 8.78 -6.92
CA GLU A 188 26.62 7.70 -6.01
C GLU A 188 25.49 6.68 -5.88
N PHE A 189 25.84 5.40 -5.99
CA PHE A 189 24.91 4.27 -5.89
C PHE A 189 23.73 4.40 -6.87
N ASP A 190 24.04 4.56 -8.16
CA ASP A 190 22.99 4.55 -9.18
C ASP A 190 22.39 3.14 -9.31
N LEU A 191 21.07 3.04 -9.20
CA LEU A 191 20.33 1.79 -9.38
C LEU A 191 20.52 1.15 -10.77
N LYS A 192 21.04 1.89 -11.75
CA LYS A 192 21.35 1.41 -13.11
C LYS A 192 22.81 0.95 -13.27
N ASP A 193 23.67 1.23 -12.30
CA ASP A 193 25.07 0.84 -12.36
C ASP A 193 25.27 -0.60 -11.82
N PRO A 194 25.80 -1.53 -12.63
CA PRO A 194 26.01 -2.91 -12.21
C PRO A 194 27.05 -3.06 -11.08
N GLU A 195 27.99 -2.13 -10.94
CA GLU A 195 29.03 -2.18 -9.91
C GLU A 195 28.54 -1.68 -8.54
N SER A 196 27.43 -0.94 -8.51
CA SER A 196 26.88 -0.39 -7.28
C SER A 196 26.60 -1.45 -6.21
N THR A 197 26.26 -2.70 -6.57
CA THR A 197 26.08 -3.77 -5.57
C THR A 197 27.37 -4.23 -4.89
N ALA A 198 28.52 -4.10 -5.55
CA ALA A 198 29.83 -4.34 -4.93
C ALA A 198 30.23 -3.16 -4.03
N ASP A 199 29.97 -1.93 -4.49
CA ASP A 199 30.25 -0.72 -3.74
C ASP A 199 29.45 -0.65 -2.43
N LEU A 200 28.14 -0.96 -2.47
CA LEU A 200 27.26 -1.05 -1.29
C LEU A 200 27.84 -1.98 -0.22
N ARG A 201 28.38 -3.14 -0.62
CA ARG A 201 29.02 -4.08 0.33
C ARG A 201 30.34 -3.57 0.85
N SER A 202 31.16 -3.00 -0.02
CA SER A 202 32.50 -2.52 0.36
C SER A 202 32.44 -1.35 1.35
N GLN A 203 31.38 -0.53 1.25
CA GLN A 203 31.14 0.64 2.08
C GLN A 203 30.12 0.39 3.19
N ASP A 204 29.59 -0.84 3.30
CA ASP A 204 28.56 -1.27 4.27
C ASP A 204 27.33 -0.34 4.30
N ILE A 205 26.88 0.09 3.12
CA ILE A 205 25.74 1.00 2.97
C ILE A 205 24.43 0.21 3.14
N THR A 206 23.65 0.57 4.15
CA THR A 206 22.37 -0.08 4.44
C THR A 206 21.24 0.41 3.53
N LEU A 207 20.17 -0.36 3.42
CA LEU A 207 18.98 0.07 2.67
C LEU A 207 18.37 1.35 3.27
N TYR A 208 18.36 1.47 4.60
CA TYR A 208 17.91 2.69 5.26
C TYR A 208 18.76 3.91 4.89
N ALA A 209 20.09 3.77 4.85
CA ALA A 209 20.98 4.86 4.46
C ALA A 209 20.70 5.34 3.01
N LEU A 210 20.41 4.42 2.10
CA LEU A 210 19.98 4.77 0.74
C LEU A 210 18.65 5.55 0.73
N MET A 211 17.69 5.16 1.56
CA MET A 211 16.44 5.90 1.71
C MET A 211 16.68 7.29 2.33
N GLU A 212 17.65 7.45 3.23
CA GLU A 212 18.08 8.75 3.75
C GLU A 212 18.66 9.66 2.66
N ILE A 213 19.43 9.10 1.72
CA ILE A 213 19.95 9.85 0.57
C ILE A 213 18.81 10.31 -0.36
N ALA A 214 17.76 9.49 -0.53
CA ALA A 214 16.65 9.76 -1.43
C ALA A 214 15.50 10.58 -0.82
N ARG A 215 15.51 10.82 0.50
CA ARG A 215 14.35 11.31 1.28
C ARG A 215 13.70 12.61 0.80
N ASP A 216 14.44 13.48 0.12
CA ASP A 216 13.98 14.82 -0.28
C ASP A 216 13.35 14.84 -1.68
N TYR A 217 13.56 13.78 -2.47
CA TYR A 217 13.05 13.67 -3.84
C TYR A 217 12.32 12.35 -4.13
N ASP A 218 12.18 11.47 -3.14
CA ASP A 218 11.34 10.27 -3.20
C ASP A 218 10.43 10.17 -1.96
N LEU A 219 9.11 10.12 -2.19
CA LEU A 219 8.09 10.15 -1.15
C LEU A 219 8.05 8.85 -0.33
N ILE A 220 8.42 7.71 -0.92
CA ILE A 220 8.47 6.41 -0.23
C ILE A 220 9.70 6.36 0.68
N ALA A 221 10.84 6.86 0.20
CA ALA A 221 12.03 7.08 1.01
C ALA A 221 11.76 8.07 2.15
N ASN A 222 10.97 9.11 1.90
CA ASN A 222 10.52 10.05 2.94
C ASN A 222 9.69 9.33 4.02
N GLU A 223 8.76 8.45 3.65
CA GLU A 223 7.99 7.66 4.63
C GLU A 223 8.90 6.75 5.47
N TRP A 224 9.87 6.08 4.85
CA TRP A 224 10.84 5.25 5.58
C TRP A 224 11.64 6.04 6.61
N THR A 225 12.05 7.26 6.26
CA THR A 225 12.94 8.09 7.09
C THR A 225 12.22 8.99 8.08
N THR A 226 10.89 9.09 7.97
CA THR A 226 10.03 9.86 8.89
C THR A 226 9.10 9.00 9.73
N GLY A 227 9.08 7.68 9.50
CA GLY A 227 8.30 6.73 10.31
C GLY A 227 6.85 6.57 9.86
N PHE A 228 6.60 6.54 8.54
CA PHE A 228 5.31 6.22 7.92
C PHE A 228 4.17 7.21 8.27
N VAL A 229 4.50 8.49 8.41
CA VAL A 229 3.56 9.53 8.87
C VAL A 229 2.40 9.71 7.90
N ARG A 230 2.63 9.68 6.58
CA ARG A 230 1.56 9.83 5.57
C ARG A 230 0.72 8.59 5.44
N CYS A 231 1.29 7.41 5.62
CA CYS A 231 0.52 6.16 5.70
C CYS A 231 -0.50 6.26 6.84
N LEU A 232 -0.07 6.79 8.00
CA LEU A 232 -0.94 7.00 9.14
C LEU A 232 -1.99 8.10 8.90
N GLU A 233 -1.60 9.21 8.27
CA GLU A 233 -2.55 10.25 7.84
C GLU A 233 -3.61 9.69 6.88
N GLY A 234 -3.20 8.87 5.92
CA GLY A 234 -4.09 8.18 5.00
C GLY A 234 -5.08 7.27 5.72
N ALA A 235 -4.59 6.45 6.67
CA ALA A 235 -5.45 5.58 7.48
C ALA A 235 -6.49 6.37 8.29
N LYS A 236 -6.06 7.45 8.95
CA LYS A 236 -6.94 8.35 9.72
C LYS A 236 -8.00 8.98 8.81
N SER A 237 -7.59 9.53 7.66
CA SER A 237 -8.50 10.15 6.69
C SER A 237 -9.54 9.17 6.14
N ILE A 238 -9.14 7.94 5.80
CA ILE A 238 -10.07 6.90 5.33
C ILE A 238 -11.11 6.58 6.41
N LEU A 239 -10.66 6.35 7.64
CA LEU A 239 -11.55 5.99 8.75
C LEU A 239 -12.50 7.15 9.11
N GLU A 240 -11.99 8.39 9.16
CA GLU A 240 -12.80 9.60 9.40
C GLU A 240 -13.88 9.77 8.33
N PHE A 241 -13.54 9.61 7.05
CA PHE A 241 -14.50 9.71 5.96
C PHE A 241 -15.58 8.63 6.04
N MET A 242 -15.17 7.38 6.28
CA MET A 242 -16.09 6.25 6.42
C MET A 242 -17.04 6.42 7.62
N GLN A 243 -16.52 6.89 8.76
CA GLN A 243 -17.33 7.20 9.95
C GLN A 243 -18.32 8.33 9.66
N ALA A 244 -17.85 9.43 9.06
CA ALA A 244 -18.70 10.57 8.73
C ALA A 244 -19.87 10.18 7.83
N ARG A 245 -19.65 9.28 6.86
CA ARG A 245 -20.69 8.74 5.98
C ARG A 245 -21.69 7.83 6.71
N ASN A 246 -21.21 6.96 7.60
CA ASN A 246 -22.03 5.93 8.24
C ASN A 246 -22.86 6.43 9.44
N CYS A 247 -22.41 7.45 10.17
CA CYS A 247 -23.09 7.99 11.35
C CYS A 247 -24.54 8.48 11.08
N GLU A 248 -24.88 8.85 9.85
CA GLU A 248 -26.27 9.23 9.49
C GLU A 248 -27.08 8.05 8.93
N ALA A 249 -26.43 7.06 8.33
CA ALA A 249 -27.10 5.86 7.80
C ALA A 249 -27.68 4.98 8.92
N GLU A 250 -26.96 4.86 10.04
CA GLU A 250 -27.43 4.15 11.25
C GLU A 250 -28.55 4.90 11.98
N ALA A 251 -28.60 6.23 11.88
CA ALA A 251 -29.68 7.04 12.45
C ALA A 251 -31.01 6.96 11.66
N LEU A 252 -30.94 6.65 10.36
CA LEU A 252 -32.11 6.62 9.46
C LEU A 252 -32.62 5.21 9.15
N THR A 253 -31.80 4.17 9.33
CA THR A 253 -32.19 2.79 9.02
C THR A 253 -31.98 1.88 10.21
N GLY A 254 -33.02 1.75 11.03
CA GLY A 254 -33.15 0.64 11.97
C GLY A 254 -33.12 -0.68 11.19
N GLY A 255 -31.93 -1.25 11.05
CA GLY A 255 -31.68 -2.60 10.56
C GLY A 255 -32.21 -2.91 9.16
N SER A 256 -31.74 -2.20 8.13
CA SER A 256 -31.83 -2.66 6.73
C SER A 256 -30.85 -1.88 5.86
N VAL A 257 -29.78 -2.53 5.38
CA VAL A 257 -28.79 -1.96 4.46
C VAL A 257 -29.46 -1.54 3.15
N PRO A 258 -29.44 -0.26 2.76
CA PRO A 258 -30.02 0.17 1.49
C PRO A 258 -29.20 -0.38 0.31
N THR A 259 -29.90 -1.00 -0.63
CA THR A 259 -29.58 -1.20 -2.06
C THR A 259 -28.20 -0.73 -2.52
N CYS A 260 -27.31 -1.68 -2.90
CA CYS A 260 -26.10 -1.64 -3.77
C CYS A 260 -25.34 -0.33 -4.13
N SER A 261 -25.64 0.82 -3.55
CA SER A 261 -24.96 2.08 -3.74
C SER A 261 -23.82 2.21 -2.73
N GLY A 262 -22.82 1.33 -2.90
CA GLY A 262 -21.47 1.44 -2.35
C GLY A 262 -21.32 1.40 -0.83
N THR A 263 -20.37 0.63 -0.32
CA THR A 263 -19.98 0.60 1.10
C THR A 263 -19.28 1.90 1.55
N GLY A 264 -19.13 2.87 0.65
CA GLY A 264 -18.47 4.15 0.85
C GLY A 264 -16.97 4.17 0.66
N ILE A 265 -16.37 2.99 0.47
CA ILE A 265 -14.92 2.83 0.35
C ILE A 265 -14.34 3.52 -0.87
N ASN A 266 -15.06 3.50 -2.00
CA ASN A 266 -14.59 4.14 -3.22
C ASN A 266 -14.38 5.64 -3.00
N GLU A 267 -15.39 6.30 -2.43
CA GLU A 267 -15.34 7.73 -2.14
C GLU A 267 -14.30 8.05 -1.06
N ALA A 268 -14.15 7.21 -0.04
CA ALA A 268 -13.12 7.38 0.99
C ALA A 268 -11.70 7.32 0.42
N VAL A 269 -11.45 6.40 -0.51
CA VAL A 269 -10.17 6.26 -1.21
C VAL A 269 -9.91 7.47 -2.11
N VAL A 270 -10.89 7.87 -2.94
CA VAL A 270 -10.74 9.02 -3.85
C VAL A 270 -10.56 10.33 -3.07
N TYR A 271 -11.33 10.55 -2.01
CA TYR A 271 -11.17 11.70 -1.12
C TYR A 271 -9.77 11.74 -0.51
N THR A 272 -9.32 10.63 0.07
CA THR A 272 -8.02 10.56 0.73
C THR A 272 -6.87 10.73 -0.28
N PHE A 273 -7.01 10.19 -1.48
CA PHE A 273 -6.06 10.40 -2.58
C PHE A 273 -5.89 11.90 -2.90
N LEU A 274 -6.99 12.62 -3.12
CA LEU A 274 -6.94 14.08 -3.36
C LEU A 274 -6.37 14.84 -2.14
N LYS A 275 -6.69 14.41 -0.93
CA LYS A 275 -6.27 15.09 0.31
C LYS A 275 -4.78 14.97 0.53
N LEU A 276 -4.20 13.78 0.30
CA LEU A 276 -2.76 13.58 0.38
C LEU A 276 -2.04 14.28 -0.78
N LEU A 277 -2.57 14.16 -2.01
CA LEU A 277 -1.99 14.79 -3.20
C LEU A 277 -1.96 16.31 -3.10
N SER A 278 -2.96 16.93 -2.47
CA SER A 278 -3.00 18.39 -2.29
C SER A 278 -2.00 18.92 -1.27
N LYS A 279 -1.61 18.10 -0.29
CA LYS A 279 -0.66 18.45 0.77
C LYS A 279 0.79 18.11 0.42
N HIS A 280 0.98 17.08 -0.40
CA HIS A 280 2.27 16.50 -0.70
C HIS A 280 2.42 16.30 -2.20
N ARG A 281 3.48 16.87 -2.76
CA ARG A 281 3.87 16.66 -4.16
C ARG A 281 4.14 15.18 -4.38
N ASP A 282 3.63 14.66 -5.48
CA ASP A 282 3.91 13.29 -5.88
C ASP A 282 5.29 13.22 -6.57
N THR A 283 6.24 12.54 -5.93
CA THR A 283 7.62 12.44 -6.43
C THR A 283 7.75 11.56 -7.67
N PHE A 284 6.77 10.69 -7.95
CA PHE A 284 6.74 9.94 -9.21
C PHE A 284 6.49 10.88 -10.39
N ILE A 285 5.61 11.88 -10.21
CA ILE A 285 5.41 12.93 -11.20
C ILE A 285 6.69 13.74 -11.38
N GLN A 286 7.30 14.19 -10.28
CA GLN A 286 8.55 14.96 -10.33
C GLN A 286 9.68 14.22 -11.07
N THR A 287 9.81 12.92 -10.84
CA THR A 287 10.82 12.06 -11.49
C THR A 287 10.53 11.85 -12.98
N LYS A 288 9.26 11.76 -13.37
CA LYS A 288 8.85 11.48 -14.74
C LYS A 288 8.74 12.74 -15.61
N PHE A 289 8.45 13.89 -15.00
CA PHE A 289 8.23 15.17 -15.65
C PHE A 289 9.16 16.23 -15.05
N ASP A 290 8.69 16.98 -14.06
CA ASP A 290 9.43 18.04 -13.37
C ASP A 290 8.68 18.47 -12.09
N ILE A 291 9.32 19.34 -11.30
CA ILE A 291 8.77 19.84 -10.03
C ILE A 291 7.54 20.74 -10.27
N GLU A 292 7.53 21.52 -11.35
CA GLU A 292 6.44 22.42 -11.69
C GLU A 292 5.15 21.65 -12.03
N THR A 293 5.26 20.51 -12.72
CA THR A 293 4.14 19.62 -13.01
C THR A 293 3.61 18.97 -11.73
N ALA A 294 4.50 18.53 -10.83
CA ALA A 294 4.08 18.00 -9.54
C ALA A 294 3.36 19.06 -8.69
N ASP A 295 3.88 20.29 -8.67
CA ASP A 295 3.25 21.45 -8.02
C ASP A 295 1.86 21.75 -8.60
N TYR A 296 1.73 21.76 -9.92
CA TYR A 296 0.46 21.96 -10.60
C TYR A 296 -0.58 20.91 -10.20
N VAL A 297 -0.21 19.63 -10.19
CA VAL A 297 -1.12 18.54 -9.84
C VAL A 297 -1.57 18.65 -8.38
N SER A 298 -0.65 18.90 -7.44
CA SER A 298 -1.00 19.12 -6.04
C SER A 298 -1.91 20.33 -5.85
N PHE A 299 -1.61 21.45 -6.52
CA PHE A 299 -2.45 22.64 -6.48
C PHE A 299 -3.87 22.36 -6.96
N ARG A 300 -4.03 21.68 -8.11
CA ARG A 300 -5.34 21.33 -8.67
C ARG A 300 -6.15 20.41 -7.77
N ALA A 301 -5.52 19.41 -7.16
CA ALA A 301 -6.16 18.55 -6.15
C ALA A 301 -6.67 19.39 -4.95
N GLY A 302 -5.86 20.37 -4.52
CA GLY A 302 -6.22 21.29 -3.44
C GLY A 302 -7.35 22.25 -3.79
N GLU A 303 -7.39 22.78 -5.01
CA GLU A 303 -8.48 23.64 -5.49
C GLU A 303 -9.83 22.91 -5.47
N ILE A 304 -9.86 21.68 -6.01
CA ILE A 304 -11.06 20.84 -6.06
C ILE A 304 -11.57 20.59 -4.64
N LEU A 305 -10.69 20.11 -3.74
CA LEU A 305 -11.07 19.84 -2.35
C LEU A 305 -11.50 21.09 -1.60
N SER A 306 -10.76 22.19 -1.69
CA SER A 306 -11.08 23.44 -1.01
C SER A 306 -12.44 23.99 -1.46
N GLY A 307 -12.76 23.89 -2.76
CA GLY A 307 -14.06 24.28 -3.29
C GLY A 307 -15.20 23.44 -2.72
N TRP A 308 -14.97 22.15 -2.45
CA TRP A 308 -15.96 21.28 -1.82
C TRP A 308 -16.07 21.52 -0.31
N GLU A 309 -14.96 21.58 0.42
CA GLU A 309 -14.93 21.78 1.87
C GLU A 309 -15.55 23.13 2.27
N THR A 310 -15.33 24.18 1.48
CA THR A 310 -15.94 25.51 1.73
C THR A 310 -17.41 25.61 1.36
N SER A 311 -17.95 24.64 0.62
CA SER A 311 -19.37 24.64 0.20
C SER A 311 -20.33 24.16 1.29
N GLY A 312 -19.81 23.72 2.45
CA GLY A 312 -20.61 23.20 3.57
C GLY A 312 -21.14 21.77 3.37
N LYS A 313 -20.67 21.10 2.31
CA LYS A 313 -21.02 19.72 1.96
C LYS A 313 -20.31 18.71 2.85
N THR A 314 -20.93 17.56 3.07
CA THR A 314 -20.39 16.48 3.91
C THR A 314 -20.00 15.25 3.09
N ALA A 315 -19.44 14.21 3.72
CA ALA A 315 -19.07 12.96 3.07
C ALA A 315 -20.24 12.31 2.28
N GLN A 316 -21.49 12.57 2.69
CA GLN A 316 -22.72 12.15 2.02
C GLN A 316 -22.89 12.82 0.65
N ASP A 317 -22.40 14.06 0.51
CA ASP A 317 -22.50 14.88 -0.70
C ASP A 317 -21.29 14.71 -1.64
N PHE A 318 -20.42 13.71 -1.40
CA PHE A 318 -19.21 13.49 -2.19
C PHE A 318 -19.51 13.29 -3.68
N ALA A 319 -20.69 12.76 -4.02
CA ALA A 319 -21.12 12.63 -5.42
C ALA A 319 -21.11 13.97 -6.18
N SER A 320 -21.26 15.11 -5.48
CA SER A 320 -21.32 16.44 -6.09
C SER A 320 -19.95 16.98 -6.55
N ILE A 321 -18.83 16.42 -6.07
CA ILE A 321 -17.48 16.80 -6.50
C ILE A 321 -16.99 15.94 -7.67
N LEU A 322 -17.62 14.77 -7.92
CA LEU A 322 -17.19 13.82 -8.94
C LEU A 322 -16.98 14.42 -10.34
N PRO A 323 -17.83 15.33 -10.86
CA PRO A 323 -17.57 15.92 -12.18
C PRO A 323 -16.23 16.66 -12.27
N GLN A 324 -15.82 17.36 -11.21
CA GLN A 324 -14.53 18.06 -11.17
C GLN A 324 -13.37 17.08 -11.09
N ILE A 325 -13.54 15.98 -10.35
CA ILE A 325 -12.54 14.92 -10.24
C ILE A 325 -12.37 14.19 -11.59
N GLN A 326 -13.47 13.91 -12.30
CA GLN A 326 -13.46 13.30 -13.63
C GLN A 326 -12.80 14.19 -14.68
N GLU A 327 -13.05 15.51 -14.62
CA GLU A 327 -12.38 16.47 -15.50
C GLU A 327 -10.87 16.47 -15.23
N PHE A 328 -10.46 16.52 -13.96
CA PHE A 328 -9.06 16.48 -13.58
C PHE A 328 -8.39 15.16 -13.95
N ASP A 329 -9.07 14.03 -13.75
CA ASP A 329 -8.61 12.71 -14.16
C ASP A 329 -8.37 12.63 -15.66
N SER A 330 -9.37 13.04 -16.45
CA SER A 330 -9.27 13.10 -17.91
C SER A 330 -8.09 13.96 -18.37
N GLU A 331 -7.87 15.11 -17.71
CA GLU A 331 -6.75 15.99 -17.99
C GLU A 331 -5.39 15.30 -17.77
N LEU A 332 -5.22 14.63 -16.63
CA LEU A 332 -3.98 13.94 -16.30
C LEU A 332 -3.75 12.72 -17.18
N LEU A 333 -4.80 11.95 -17.51
CA LEU A 333 -4.73 10.80 -18.42
C LEU A 333 -4.27 11.21 -19.82
N VAL A 334 -4.81 12.31 -20.38
CA VAL A 334 -4.39 12.84 -21.68
C VAL A 334 -2.92 13.25 -21.66
N LYS A 335 -2.47 13.87 -20.56
CA LYS A 335 -1.06 14.26 -20.35
C LYS A 335 -0.16 13.10 -19.93
N LYS A 336 -0.73 11.92 -19.66
CA LYS A 336 -0.05 10.73 -19.10
C LYS A 336 0.68 11.00 -17.79
N ILE A 337 0.13 11.91 -16.97
CA ILE A 337 0.63 12.24 -15.64
C ILE A 337 -0.07 11.33 -14.64
N ASN A 338 0.69 10.61 -13.83
CA ASN A 338 0.14 9.64 -12.89
C ASN A 338 0.76 9.84 -11.48
N PRO A 339 -0.03 10.21 -10.45
CA PRO A 339 0.45 10.34 -9.08
C PRO A 339 0.60 8.95 -8.42
N GLY A 340 1.66 8.23 -8.80
CA GLY A 340 1.90 6.85 -8.38
C GLY A 340 2.33 6.71 -6.91
N SER A 341 3.20 7.60 -6.41
CA SER A 341 3.65 7.51 -5.01
C SER A 341 2.51 7.76 -4.02
N THR A 342 1.55 8.61 -4.39
CA THR A 342 0.34 8.86 -3.61
C THR A 342 -0.52 7.60 -3.53
N ALA A 343 -0.68 6.87 -4.63
CA ALA A 343 -1.40 5.59 -4.67
C ALA A 343 -0.76 4.55 -3.72
N ASP A 344 0.57 4.43 -3.73
CA ASP A 344 1.29 3.52 -2.83
C ASP A 344 1.05 3.83 -1.35
N ILE A 345 1.02 5.11 -0.97
CA ILE A 345 0.72 5.56 0.40
C ILE A 345 -0.74 5.26 0.78
N ILE A 346 -1.68 5.42 -0.16
CA ILE A 346 -3.08 5.07 0.06
C ILE A 346 -3.23 3.57 0.32
N ILE A 347 -2.49 2.71 -0.40
CA ILE A 347 -2.45 1.27 -0.13
C ILE A 347 -2.00 1.00 1.31
N ALA A 348 -0.93 1.66 1.77
CA ALA A 348 -0.47 1.50 3.15
C ALA A 348 -1.49 2.01 4.18
N GLY A 349 -2.15 3.15 3.91
CA GLY A 349 -3.21 3.68 4.77
C GLY A 349 -4.44 2.77 4.85
N LEU A 350 -4.87 2.22 3.72
CA LEU A 350 -5.93 1.21 3.65
C LEU A 350 -5.55 -0.05 4.45
N PHE A 351 -4.32 -0.50 4.33
CA PHE A 351 -3.82 -1.65 5.08
C PHE A 351 -3.93 -1.43 6.59
N ILE A 352 -3.46 -0.28 7.10
CA ILE A 352 -3.59 0.09 8.52
C ILE A 352 -5.07 0.15 8.94
N ALA A 353 -5.94 0.78 8.14
CA ALA A 353 -7.37 0.87 8.43
C ALA A 353 -8.05 -0.52 8.47
N LEU A 354 -7.66 -1.44 7.58
CA LEU A 354 -8.14 -2.82 7.55
C LEU A 354 -7.65 -3.63 8.77
N LEU A 355 -6.41 -3.42 9.23
CA LEU A 355 -5.95 -3.95 10.52
C LEU A 355 -6.75 -3.37 11.71
N GLY A 356 -7.18 -2.11 11.58
CA GLY A 356 -8.10 -1.42 12.50
C GLY A 356 -9.55 -1.93 12.50
N GLY A 357 -9.87 -2.89 11.62
CA GLY A 357 -11.20 -3.50 11.54
C GLY A 357 -12.16 -2.82 10.57
N LEU A 358 -11.69 -1.98 9.64
CA LEU A 358 -12.52 -1.52 8.52
C LEU A 358 -13.05 -2.73 7.72
N ARG A 359 -14.38 -2.87 7.59
CA ARG A 359 -15.04 -3.98 6.88
C ARG A 359 -16.25 -3.43 6.10
N PHE A 360 -16.78 -4.25 5.19
CA PHE A 360 -17.80 -3.87 4.21
C PHE A 360 -18.90 -4.91 4.10
#